data_AF-A0A2R6D0E3-F1
#
_entry.id   AF-A0A2R6D0E3-F1
#
_cell.length_a   1.000
_cell.length_b   1.000
_cell.length_c   1.000
_cell.angle_alpha   90.00
_cell.angle_beta   90.00
_cell.angle_gamma   90.00
#
_symmetry.space_group_name_H-M   'P 1'
#
loop_
_entity.id
_entity.type
_entity.pdbx_description
1 polymer ?
#
loop_
_entity_poly.entity_id
_entity_poly.type
_entity_poly.pdbx_seq_one_letter_code
_entity_poly.pdbx_strand_id
1 'polypeptide(L)'
;MVPDDERGQSIQIGAVLLFGALVLALAGYQAFVVPAQNERVEFSHSQTVQGHMSELRNAIVSAPGGGGTQSVSVQLGTEYPGRVLGLNPGRPTGQLRTAGTDDQSVEFSVRNAEATGETGDFWDGSGRSYRTGGLVYRPNYNVYSDAPTTAYENSVLSNEFGSDTVALSDQTLVDGSRITLVALNGSYGATQSGTVSPDVRPVSSSTRTVTVSDDGDPIELTIPTKLDEDTWEELLRRRLGVGHRHRRGVRNPQPRTRNRPAVHPPDGQSRRRHRRHRNRRSLPDGRLR
;
A
#
# COMPACT_ATOMS: atom_id res chain seq x y z
N MET A 1 -39.25 16.47 73.88
CA MET A 1 -39.34 15.71 72.62
C MET A 1 -39.25 16.73 71.50
N VAL A 2 -38.07 16.90 70.93
CA VAL A 2 -37.82 17.84 69.82
C VAL A 2 -37.82 16.97 68.56
N PRO A 3 -38.74 17.17 67.59
CA PRO A 3 -38.64 16.53 66.30
C PRO A 3 -37.87 17.48 65.37
N ASP A 4 -36.56 17.30 65.31
CA ASP A 4 -35.73 17.91 64.27
C ASP A 4 -34.70 16.87 63.84
N ASP A 5 -35.03 16.03 62.86
CA ASP A 5 -33.99 15.25 62.16
C ASP A 5 -34.36 14.65 60.78
N GLU A 6 -35.39 15.14 60.09
CA GLU A 6 -35.77 14.58 58.76
C GLU A 6 -35.54 15.57 57.60
N ARG A 7 -35.27 16.86 57.88
CA ARG A 7 -35.04 17.89 56.86
C ARG A 7 -33.63 17.84 56.23
N GLY A 8 -32.63 17.34 56.97
CA GLY A 8 -31.26 17.17 56.45
C GLY A 8 -31.15 16.01 55.45
N GLN A 9 -31.98 14.97 55.63
CA GLN A 9 -31.94 13.75 54.84
C GLN A 9 -32.46 13.96 53.41
N SER A 10 -33.52 14.76 53.22
CA SER A 10 -34.06 15.04 51.88
C SER A 10 -33.09 15.83 50.99
N ILE A 11 -32.33 16.76 51.58
CA ILE A 11 -31.30 17.53 50.88
C ILE A 11 -30.15 16.61 50.44
N GLN A 12 -29.73 15.70 51.32
CA GLN A 12 -28.68 14.72 51.02
C GLN A 12 -29.10 13.75 49.91
N ILE A 13 -30.34 13.23 49.97
CA ILE A 13 -30.89 12.35 48.92
C ILE A 13 -30.96 13.10 47.58
N GLY A 14 -31.43 14.35 47.59
CA GLY A 14 -31.45 15.20 46.39
C GLY A 14 -30.05 15.43 45.80
N ALA A 15 -29.05 15.70 46.65
CA ALA A 15 -27.67 15.90 46.22
C ALA A 15 -27.05 14.62 45.61
N VAL A 16 -27.28 13.45 46.22
CA VAL A 16 -26.80 12.15 45.69
C VAL A 16 -27.46 11.83 44.35
N LEU A 17 -28.76 12.08 44.20
CA LEU A 17 -29.47 11.87 42.94
C LEU A 17 -28.98 12.81 41.84
N LEU A 18 -28.77 14.10 42.15
CA LEU A 18 -28.21 15.07 41.20
C LEU A 18 -26.79 14.70 40.79
N PHE A 19 -25.95 14.28 41.75
CA PHE A 19 -24.60 13.81 41.47
C PHE A 19 -24.62 12.55 40.60
N GLY A 20 -25.49 11.58 40.91
CA GLY A 20 -25.68 10.39 40.10
C GLY A 20 -26.11 10.71 38.68
N ALA A 21 -27.08 11.62 38.51
CA ALA A 21 -27.51 12.09 37.19
C ALA A 21 -26.37 12.78 36.42
N LEU A 22 -25.54 13.58 37.09
CA LEU A 22 -24.37 14.21 36.50
C LEU A 22 -23.33 13.18 36.04
N VAL A 23 -23.04 12.17 36.86
CA VAL A 23 -22.09 11.09 36.50
C VAL A 23 -22.62 10.31 35.29
N LEU A 24 -23.92 9.98 35.25
CA LEU A 24 -24.54 9.32 34.12
C LEU A 24 -24.49 10.18 32.85
N ALA A 25 -24.74 11.48 32.97
CA ALA A 25 -24.62 12.42 31.86
C ALA A 25 -23.19 12.50 31.33
N LEU A 26 -22.19 12.56 32.22
CA LEU A 26 -20.77 12.58 31.85
C LEU A 26 -20.35 11.26 31.20
N ALA A 27 -20.79 10.12 31.72
CA ALA A 27 -20.55 8.82 31.13
C ALA A 27 -21.16 8.71 29.72
N GLY A 28 -22.39 9.19 29.53
CA GLY A 28 -23.03 9.27 28.21
C GLY A 28 -22.25 10.17 27.25
N TYR A 29 -21.75 11.31 27.73
CA TYR A 29 -20.89 12.18 26.93
C TYR A 29 -19.59 11.48 26.49
N GLN A 30 -18.92 10.73 27.39
CA GLN A 30 -17.73 9.94 27.04
C GLN A 30 -18.04 8.79 26.07
N ALA A 31 -19.20 8.15 26.21
CA ALA A 31 -19.56 6.97 25.42
C ALA A 31 -19.99 7.30 23.99
N PHE A 32 -20.59 8.48 23.76
CA PHE A 32 -21.19 8.80 22.47
C PHE A 32 -20.64 10.06 21.82
N VAL A 33 -20.44 11.14 22.59
CA VAL A 33 -20.07 12.44 22.02
C VAL A 33 -18.59 12.51 21.69
N VAL A 34 -17.73 12.08 22.61
CA VAL A 34 -16.27 12.08 22.41
C VAL A 34 -15.85 11.19 21.22
N PRO A 35 -16.31 9.93 21.11
CA PRO A 35 -15.99 9.08 19.97
C PRO A 35 -16.46 9.68 18.65
N ALA A 36 -17.70 10.16 18.57
CA ALA A 36 -18.23 10.77 17.34
C ALA A 36 -17.46 12.04 16.91
N GLN A 37 -16.93 12.81 17.86
CA GLN A 37 -16.09 13.96 17.54
C GLN A 37 -14.68 13.55 17.09
N ASN A 38 -14.10 12.51 17.69
CA ASN A 38 -12.80 11.97 17.28
C ASN A 38 -12.86 11.31 15.90
N GLU A 39 -13.94 10.59 15.61
CA GLU A 39 -14.17 9.93 14.33
C GLU A 39 -14.23 10.95 13.18
N ARG A 40 -14.89 12.09 13.39
CA ARG A 40 -14.88 13.20 12.40
C ARG A 40 -13.48 13.72 12.10
N VAL A 41 -12.60 13.80 13.11
CA VAL A 41 -11.21 14.23 12.92
C VAL A 41 -10.43 13.19 12.11
N GLU A 42 -10.59 11.90 12.42
CA GLU A 42 -9.92 10.81 11.72
C GLU A 42 -10.43 10.64 10.28
N PHE A 43 -11.73 10.78 10.06
CA PHE A 43 -12.34 10.80 8.72
C PHE A 43 -11.84 11.98 7.88
N SER A 44 -11.77 13.18 8.47
CA SER A 44 -11.19 14.35 7.81
C SER A 44 -9.73 14.12 7.43
N HIS A 45 -8.95 13.53 8.36
CA HIS A 45 -7.55 13.19 8.08
C HIS A 45 -7.43 12.17 6.94
N SER A 46 -8.29 11.15 6.88
CA SER A 46 -8.30 10.18 5.78
C SER A 46 -8.46 10.84 4.42
N GLN A 47 -9.36 11.82 4.29
CA GLN A 47 -9.52 12.60 3.06
C GLN A 47 -8.27 13.43 2.72
N THR A 48 -7.69 14.08 3.73
CA THR A 48 -6.43 14.83 3.56
C THR A 48 -5.30 13.93 3.04
N VAL A 49 -5.15 12.73 3.58
CA VAL A 49 -4.12 11.79 3.12
C VAL A 49 -4.38 11.29 1.71
N GLN A 50 -5.64 11.05 1.32
CA GLN A 50 -5.97 10.70 -0.06
C GLN A 50 -5.53 11.81 -1.04
N GLY A 51 -5.70 13.08 -0.66
CA GLY A 51 -5.15 14.22 -1.40
C GLY A 51 -3.63 14.18 -1.54
N HIS A 52 -2.91 14.03 -0.42
CA HIS A 52 -1.43 13.94 -0.43
C HIS A 52 -0.92 12.73 -1.23
N MET A 53 -1.61 11.59 -1.17
CA MET A 53 -1.27 10.41 -1.96
C MET A 53 -1.53 10.63 -3.46
N SER A 54 -2.54 11.43 -3.82
CA SER A 54 -2.76 11.86 -5.21
C SER A 54 -1.62 12.77 -5.70
N GLU A 55 -1.12 13.68 -4.86
CA GLU A 55 0.05 14.50 -5.20
C GLU A 55 1.31 13.64 -5.38
N LEU A 56 1.51 12.66 -4.50
CA LEU A 56 2.64 11.73 -4.58
C LEU A 56 2.58 10.86 -5.83
N ARG A 57 1.40 10.35 -6.17
CA ARG A 57 1.13 9.72 -7.47
C ARG A 57 1.54 10.64 -8.62
N ASN A 58 1.08 11.89 -8.60
CA ASN A 58 1.33 12.85 -9.68
C ASN A 58 2.84 13.11 -9.86
N ALA A 59 3.59 13.20 -8.76
CA ALA A 59 5.05 13.29 -8.80
C ALA A 59 5.69 12.04 -9.43
N ILE A 60 5.21 10.84 -9.08
CA ILE A 60 5.71 9.58 -9.66
C ILE A 60 5.43 9.51 -11.17
N VAL A 61 4.18 9.71 -11.60
CA VAL A 61 3.81 9.54 -13.02
C VAL A 61 4.38 10.64 -13.93
N SER A 62 4.76 11.79 -13.36
CA SER A 62 5.39 12.89 -14.10
C SER A 62 6.93 12.80 -14.17
N ALA A 63 7.55 11.94 -13.36
CA ALA A 63 9.01 11.80 -13.30
C ALA A 63 9.69 11.50 -14.65
N PRO A 64 9.12 10.69 -15.58
CA PRO A 64 9.73 10.47 -16.89
C PRO A 64 9.84 11.73 -17.76
N GLY A 65 9.01 12.75 -17.51
CA GLY A 65 8.94 13.98 -18.32
C GLY A 65 10.13 14.94 -18.18
N GLY A 66 11.17 14.56 -17.43
CA GLY A 66 12.38 15.38 -17.22
C GLY A 66 12.34 16.26 -15.98
N GLY A 67 11.40 16.03 -15.06
CA GLY A 67 11.40 16.65 -13.74
C GLY A 67 12.57 16.16 -12.88
N GLY A 68 13.05 17.00 -11.96
CA GLY A 68 14.05 16.61 -10.96
C GLY A 68 13.44 15.80 -9.81
N THR A 69 14.21 15.58 -8.74
CA THR A 69 13.69 15.05 -7.47
C THR A 69 12.53 15.89 -6.95
N GLN A 70 11.42 15.26 -6.59
CA GLN A 70 10.25 15.93 -6.00
C GLN A 70 9.99 15.39 -4.60
N SER A 71 9.98 16.25 -3.60
CA SER A 71 9.57 15.90 -2.24
C SER A 71 8.09 16.21 -2.08
N VAL A 72 7.30 15.24 -1.61
CA VAL A 72 5.86 15.41 -1.40
C VAL A 72 5.54 15.16 0.06
N SER A 73 4.86 16.10 0.71
CA SER A 73 4.47 15.95 2.10
C SER A 73 3.23 15.09 2.26
N VAL A 74 3.28 14.13 3.19
CA VAL A 74 2.18 13.24 3.53
C VAL A 74 2.00 13.23 5.05
N GLN A 75 0.86 13.72 5.51
CA GLN A 75 0.49 13.67 6.92
C GLN A 75 0.10 12.24 7.31
N LEU A 76 0.93 11.52 8.07
CA LEU A 76 0.66 10.10 8.36
C LEU A 76 -0.33 9.89 9.51
N GLY A 77 -0.39 10.82 10.46
CA GLY A 77 -1.35 10.79 11.56
C GLY A 77 -1.80 12.19 11.96
N THR A 78 -2.74 12.23 12.90
CA THR A 78 -3.42 13.47 13.30
C THR A 78 -3.45 13.61 14.81
N GLU A 79 -3.92 14.76 15.29
CA GLU A 79 -4.09 15.07 16.70
C GLU A 79 -5.53 15.46 17.00
N TYR A 80 -6.05 15.00 18.14
CA TYR A 80 -7.36 15.44 18.59
C TYR A 80 -7.30 16.84 19.20
N PRO A 81 -8.28 17.70 18.91
CA PRO A 81 -8.41 18.99 19.59
C PRO A 81 -8.50 18.83 21.12
N GLY A 82 -7.95 19.80 21.84
CA GLY A 82 -8.12 19.90 23.29
C GLY A 82 -9.61 20.03 23.68
N ARG A 83 -9.99 19.46 24.82
CA ARG A 83 -11.38 19.44 25.29
C ARG A 83 -11.50 19.97 26.70
N VAL A 84 -12.60 20.67 26.98
CA VAL A 84 -12.93 21.18 28.32
C VAL A 84 -13.40 20.05 29.24
N LEU A 85 -14.16 19.08 28.69
CA LEU A 85 -14.64 17.89 29.41
C LEU A 85 -14.36 16.62 28.59
N GLY A 86 -13.91 15.58 29.27
CA GLY A 86 -13.58 14.28 28.69
C GLY A 86 -12.12 14.06 28.35
N LEU A 87 -11.80 12.82 27.99
CA LEU A 87 -10.44 12.39 27.69
C LEU A 87 -10.35 11.91 26.24
N ASN A 88 -9.32 12.36 25.54
CA ASN A 88 -8.99 11.86 24.22
C ASN A 88 -8.16 10.57 24.35
N PRO A 89 -8.32 9.61 23.42
CA PRO A 89 -7.38 8.50 23.31
C PRO A 89 -6.00 8.99 22.83
N GLY A 90 -5.04 8.07 22.76
CA GLY A 90 -3.70 8.35 22.20
C GLY A 90 -3.79 8.90 20.78
N ARG A 91 -2.76 9.62 20.33
CA ARG A 91 -2.75 10.23 18.99
C ARG A 91 -2.80 9.13 17.91
N PRO A 92 -3.69 9.21 16.91
CA PRO A 92 -3.66 8.30 15.79
C PRO A 92 -2.34 8.35 15.04
N THR A 93 -1.90 7.21 14.55
CA THR A 93 -0.71 7.09 13.70
C THR A 93 -1.11 6.62 12.31
N GLY A 94 -0.16 6.64 11.39
CA GLY A 94 -0.29 5.93 10.13
C GLY A 94 1.06 5.51 9.60
N GLN A 95 1.03 4.62 8.62
CA GLN A 95 2.21 4.04 7.99
C GLN A 95 2.18 4.32 6.49
N LEU A 96 3.30 4.80 5.95
CA LEU A 96 3.54 4.88 4.51
C LEU A 96 4.71 3.97 4.16
N ARG A 97 4.52 3.05 3.22
CA ARG A 97 5.56 2.10 2.81
C ARG A 97 5.47 1.70 1.35
N THR A 98 6.58 1.28 0.77
CA THR A 98 6.56 0.55 -0.50
C THR A 98 5.98 -0.86 -0.32
N ALA A 99 5.39 -1.40 -1.38
CA ALA A 99 4.85 -2.75 -1.43
C ALA A 99 5.19 -3.42 -2.77
N GLY A 100 5.71 -4.65 -2.74
CA GLY A 100 6.02 -5.43 -3.93
C GLY A 100 7.31 -5.03 -4.66
N THR A 101 7.96 -3.92 -4.31
CA THR A 101 9.20 -3.45 -4.96
C THR A 101 10.39 -4.40 -4.82
N ASP A 102 10.35 -5.30 -3.83
CA ASP A 102 11.32 -6.37 -3.59
C ASP A 102 10.87 -7.74 -4.14
N ASP A 103 9.62 -7.86 -4.63
CA ASP A 103 9.06 -9.08 -5.18
C ASP A 103 9.29 -9.16 -6.69
N GLN A 104 10.01 -10.19 -7.13
CA GLN A 104 10.32 -10.41 -8.53
C GLN A 104 9.09 -10.79 -9.38
N SER A 105 7.98 -11.18 -8.75
CA SER A 105 6.72 -11.46 -9.45
C SER A 105 5.91 -10.20 -9.77
N VAL A 106 6.27 -9.05 -9.17
CA VAL A 106 5.62 -7.77 -9.39
C VAL A 106 6.38 -7.02 -10.48
N GLU A 107 6.01 -7.27 -11.72
CA GLU A 107 6.64 -6.67 -12.90
C GLU A 107 5.63 -6.28 -13.97
N PHE A 108 5.95 -5.22 -14.71
CA PHE A 108 5.35 -4.98 -16.02
C PHE A 108 5.97 -5.91 -17.05
N SER A 109 5.20 -6.36 -18.03
CA SER A 109 5.79 -6.98 -19.22
C SER A 109 5.17 -6.47 -20.52
N VAL A 110 6.01 -6.19 -21.50
CA VAL A 110 5.62 -5.86 -22.89
C VAL A 110 6.10 -6.98 -23.80
N ARG A 111 5.23 -7.50 -24.67
CA ARG A 111 5.57 -8.50 -25.70
C ARG A 111 5.06 -8.08 -27.06
N ASN A 112 5.62 -8.69 -28.10
CA ASN A 112 5.21 -8.53 -29.50
C ASN A 112 5.38 -7.09 -29.99
N ALA A 113 6.31 -6.33 -29.40
CA ALA A 113 6.60 -4.95 -29.77
C ALA A 113 7.97 -4.89 -30.47
N GLU A 114 7.98 -4.46 -31.71
CA GLU A 114 9.18 -4.30 -32.53
C GLU A 114 9.37 -2.85 -33.01
N ALA A 115 10.60 -2.46 -33.28
CA ALA A 115 10.93 -1.17 -33.88
C ALA A 115 11.93 -1.35 -35.03
N THR A 116 11.96 -0.39 -35.94
CA THR A 116 12.95 -0.34 -37.02
C THR A 116 14.17 0.51 -36.65
N GLY A 117 15.31 0.28 -37.33
CA GLY A 117 16.54 1.04 -37.11
C GLY A 117 17.26 0.66 -35.82
N GLU A 118 18.08 1.55 -35.27
CA GLU A 118 18.88 1.28 -34.04
C GLU A 118 18.03 0.90 -32.82
N THR A 119 16.77 1.32 -32.80
CA THR A 119 15.86 0.96 -31.70
C THR A 119 15.34 -0.48 -31.81
N GLY A 120 15.43 -1.10 -32.99
CA GLY A 120 15.09 -2.50 -33.23
C GLY A 120 16.00 -3.49 -32.51
N ASP A 121 17.22 -3.08 -32.13
CA ASP A 121 18.10 -3.92 -31.29
C ASP A 121 17.53 -4.11 -29.87
N PHE A 122 16.68 -3.17 -29.42
CA PHE A 122 16.02 -3.24 -28.11
C PHE A 122 14.57 -3.73 -28.23
N TRP A 123 13.82 -3.23 -29.20
CA TRP A 123 12.46 -3.69 -29.50
C TRP A 123 12.51 -4.62 -30.72
N ASP A 124 12.77 -5.90 -30.48
CA ASP A 124 12.95 -6.96 -31.47
C ASP A 124 11.80 -7.98 -31.47
N GLY A 125 10.65 -7.62 -30.89
CA GLY A 125 9.50 -8.50 -30.65
C GLY A 125 9.61 -9.33 -29.37
N SER A 126 10.82 -9.51 -28.81
CA SER A 126 11.01 -10.30 -27.59
C SER A 126 10.37 -9.64 -26.36
N GLY A 127 9.93 -10.48 -25.41
CA GLY A 127 9.31 -10.01 -24.18
C GLY A 127 10.29 -9.23 -23.29
N ARG A 128 9.89 -8.03 -22.86
CA ARG A 128 10.62 -7.18 -21.92
C ARG A 128 9.86 -7.08 -20.60
N SER A 129 10.55 -7.34 -19.49
CA SER A 129 9.98 -7.24 -18.13
C SER A 129 10.70 -6.21 -17.28
N TYR A 130 9.94 -5.47 -16.48
CA TYR A 130 10.44 -4.43 -15.57
C TYR A 130 9.83 -4.57 -14.19
N ARG A 131 10.67 -4.83 -13.18
CA ARG A 131 10.24 -4.88 -11.78
C ARG A 131 9.66 -3.55 -11.33
N THR A 132 8.59 -3.62 -10.57
CA THR A 132 7.87 -2.45 -10.05
C THR A 132 7.30 -2.76 -8.67
N GLY A 133 6.51 -1.84 -8.14
CA GLY A 133 5.70 -2.04 -6.95
C GLY A 133 4.71 -0.91 -6.78
N GLY A 134 4.14 -0.85 -5.58
CA GLY A 134 3.23 0.19 -5.15
C GLY A 134 3.74 0.95 -3.93
N LEU A 135 2.96 1.95 -3.56
CA LEU A 135 3.13 2.71 -2.33
C LEU A 135 1.81 2.71 -1.57
N VAL A 136 1.85 2.31 -0.30
CA VAL A 136 0.67 2.03 0.50
C VAL A 136 0.67 2.89 1.76
N TYR A 137 -0.40 3.64 1.95
CA TYR A 137 -0.75 4.31 3.20
C TYR A 137 -1.78 3.50 3.97
N ARG A 138 -1.46 3.16 5.23
CA ARG A 138 -2.39 2.50 6.15
C ARG A 138 -2.56 3.32 7.43
N PRO A 139 -3.76 3.79 7.75
CA PRO A 139 -4.02 4.48 9.01
C PRO A 139 -4.07 3.51 10.18
N ASN A 140 -3.79 4.04 11.38
CA ASN A 140 -4.00 3.40 12.67
C ASN A 140 -4.81 4.36 13.55
N TYR A 141 -6.07 4.51 13.17
CA TYR A 141 -7.08 5.32 13.84
C TYR A 141 -7.64 4.61 15.08
N ASN A 142 -8.12 5.38 16.06
CA ASN A 142 -8.67 4.80 17.29
C ASN A 142 -10.17 4.53 17.20
N VAL A 143 -10.93 5.30 16.42
CA VAL A 143 -12.40 5.21 16.39
C VAL A 143 -12.99 5.09 14.98
N TYR A 144 -12.32 5.60 13.95
CA TYR A 144 -12.73 5.41 12.56
C TYR A 144 -12.21 4.08 12.02
N SER A 145 -12.96 3.01 12.28
CA SER A 145 -12.58 1.62 11.96
C SER A 145 -12.59 1.29 10.47
N ASP A 146 -13.44 1.97 9.70
CA ASP A 146 -13.71 1.64 8.29
C ASP A 146 -12.82 2.42 7.32
N ALA A 147 -11.72 2.97 7.84
CA ALA A 147 -10.77 3.72 7.02
C ALA A 147 -10.08 2.81 5.98
N PRO A 148 -10.04 3.23 4.70
CA PRO A 148 -9.38 2.44 3.68
C PRO A 148 -7.86 2.45 3.86
N THR A 149 -7.23 1.43 3.30
CA THR A 149 -5.82 1.51 2.93
C THR A 149 -5.73 2.19 1.56
N THR A 150 -5.04 3.32 1.47
CA THR A 150 -4.88 4.06 0.21
C THR A 150 -3.60 3.61 -0.48
N ALA A 151 -3.70 3.10 -1.71
CA ALA A 151 -2.59 2.52 -2.45
C ALA A 151 -2.40 3.16 -3.82
N TYR A 152 -1.15 3.50 -4.15
CA TYR A 152 -0.72 3.78 -5.50
C TYR A 152 -0.12 2.52 -6.12
N GLU A 153 -0.66 2.09 -7.26
CA GLU A 153 -0.14 0.98 -8.06
C GLU A 153 -0.24 1.33 -9.54
N ASN A 154 0.86 1.24 -10.28
CA ASN A 154 0.88 1.23 -11.75
C ASN A 154 0.07 2.36 -12.41
N SER A 155 0.30 3.60 -11.95
CA SER A 155 -0.40 4.84 -12.34
C SER A 155 -1.77 5.09 -11.73
N VAL A 156 -2.35 4.19 -10.95
CA VAL A 156 -3.67 4.39 -10.33
C VAL A 156 -3.56 4.52 -8.82
N LEU A 157 -4.28 5.49 -8.27
CA LEU A 157 -4.54 5.59 -6.83
C LEU A 157 -5.87 4.89 -6.54
N SER A 158 -5.92 4.09 -5.47
CA SER A 158 -7.12 3.38 -5.06
C SER A 158 -7.27 3.34 -3.53
N ASN A 159 -8.49 3.08 -3.07
CA ASN A 159 -8.81 2.76 -1.69
C ASN A 159 -9.17 1.28 -1.59
N GLU A 160 -8.50 0.56 -0.69
CA GLU A 160 -8.73 -0.84 -0.39
C GLU A 160 -9.55 -0.97 0.92
N PHE A 161 -10.70 -1.63 0.82
CA PHE A 161 -11.64 -1.92 1.90
C PHE A 161 -11.81 -3.44 2.03
N GLY A 162 -10.98 -4.10 2.82
CA GLY A 162 -11.05 -5.56 2.95
C GLY A 162 -10.78 -6.26 1.62
N SER A 163 -11.84 -6.80 0.99
CA SER A 163 -11.78 -7.42 -0.35
C SER A 163 -12.04 -6.47 -1.51
N ASP A 164 -12.56 -5.28 -1.24
CA ASP A 164 -13.04 -4.36 -2.28
C ASP A 164 -11.99 -3.29 -2.54
N THR A 165 -11.78 -2.93 -3.81
CA THR A 165 -10.84 -1.87 -4.19
C THR A 165 -11.56 -0.86 -5.07
N VAL A 166 -11.49 0.43 -4.70
CA VAL A 166 -12.14 1.52 -5.42
C VAL A 166 -11.08 2.46 -5.98
N ALA A 167 -11.08 2.67 -7.29
CA ALA A 167 -10.17 3.62 -7.94
C ALA A 167 -10.52 5.07 -7.55
N LEU A 168 -9.51 5.83 -7.14
CA LEU A 168 -9.59 7.26 -6.83
C LEU A 168 -9.08 8.16 -7.97
N SER A 169 -8.35 7.58 -8.92
CA SER A 169 -7.78 8.30 -10.06
C SER A 169 -7.98 7.53 -11.36
N ASP A 170 -7.84 8.23 -12.49
CA ASP A 170 -7.64 7.59 -13.78
C ASP A 170 -6.29 6.86 -13.85
N GLN A 171 -6.15 5.96 -14.83
CA GLN A 171 -4.86 5.46 -15.30
C GLN A 171 -4.20 6.48 -16.24
N THR A 172 -2.87 6.57 -16.20
CA THR A 172 -2.08 7.42 -17.13
C THR A 172 -1.05 6.61 -17.92
N LEU A 173 -1.18 5.30 -17.89
CA LEU A 173 -0.29 4.37 -18.56
C LEU A 173 -0.56 4.36 -20.07
N VAL A 174 -1.83 4.35 -20.47
CA VAL A 174 -2.25 4.35 -21.88
C VAL A 174 -2.99 5.64 -22.17
N ASP A 175 -2.57 6.34 -23.22
CA ASP A 175 -3.24 7.52 -23.77
C ASP A 175 -3.26 7.42 -25.30
N GLY A 176 -4.42 7.05 -25.85
CA GLY A 176 -4.55 6.70 -27.27
C GLY A 176 -3.56 5.59 -27.68
N SER A 177 -2.60 5.92 -28.54
CA SER A 177 -1.54 5.00 -29.00
C SER A 177 -0.22 5.15 -28.23
N ARG A 178 -0.17 5.99 -27.20
CA ARG A 178 1.03 6.19 -26.38
C ARG A 178 0.94 5.34 -25.11
N ILE A 179 2.01 4.60 -24.83
CA ILE A 179 2.19 3.84 -23.60
C ILE A 179 3.32 4.48 -22.80
N THR A 180 3.06 4.80 -21.53
CA THR A 180 4.02 5.36 -20.57
C THR A 180 4.10 4.45 -19.35
N LEU A 181 5.16 3.64 -19.28
CA LEU A 181 5.39 2.74 -18.15
C LEU A 181 6.29 3.42 -17.12
N VAL A 182 5.79 3.53 -15.89
CA VAL A 182 6.56 4.07 -14.77
C VAL A 182 6.71 2.99 -13.71
N ALA A 183 7.93 2.49 -13.56
CA ALA A 183 8.28 1.51 -12.54
C ALA A 183 8.73 2.18 -11.25
N LEU A 184 8.10 1.78 -10.14
CA LEU A 184 8.51 2.18 -8.80
C LEU A 184 9.52 1.17 -8.26
N ASN A 185 10.66 1.65 -7.78
CA ASN A 185 11.69 0.84 -7.16
C ASN A 185 12.18 1.49 -5.85
N GLY A 186 12.73 0.69 -4.95
CA GLY A 186 13.26 1.11 -3.66
C GLY A 186 12.50 0.55 -2.47
N SER A 187 13.07 0.79 -1.29
CA SER A 187 12.47 0.43 0.00
C SER A 187 12.20 1.71 0.78
N TYR A 188 10.94 1.95 1.12
CA TYR A 188 10.52 3.05 1.98
C TYR A 188 9.57 2.54 3.04
N GLY A 189 9.71 3.03 4.27
CA GLY A 189 8.83 2.70 5.37
C GLY A 189 8.92 3.76 6.47
N ALA A 190 7.80 4.37 6.81
CA ALA A 190 7.70 5.33 7.91
C ALA A 190 6.39 5.10 8.67
N THR A 191 6.42 5.29 10.00
CA THR A 191 5.24 5.18 10.86
C THR A 191 5.31 6.25 11.94
N GLN A 192 4.33 7.15 11.99
CA GLN A 192 4.31 8.26 12.94
C GLN A 192 2.92 8.90 13.03
N SER A 193 2.73 9.79 14.02
CA SER A 193 1.54 10.62 14.21
C SER A 193 1.67 12.01 13.59
N GLY A 194 2.49 12.16 12.54
CA GLY A 194 2.83 13.47 11.94
C GLY A 194 3.21 13.36 10.47
N THR A 195 3.84 14.39 9.91
CA THR A 195 4.11 14.50 8.46
C THR A 195 5.47 13.95 8.04
N VAL A 196 5.51 13.18 6.95
CA VAL A 196 6.74 12.78 6.25
C VAL A 196 6.83 13.49 4.91
N SER A 197 8.03 13.57 4.34
CA SER A 197 8.25 14.09 2.99
C SER A 197 9.10 13.12 2.15
N PRO A 198 8.54 12.01 1.63
CA PRO A 198 9.25 11.13 0.71
C PRO A 198 9.72 11.88 -0.55
N ASP A 199 10.93 11.54 -0.99
CA ASP A 199 11.51 12.01 -2.25
C ASP A 199 11.21 11.02 -3.38
N VAL A 200 10.57 11.51 -4.44
CA VAL A 200 10.45 10.80 -5.72
C VAL A 200 11.62 11.20 -6.61
N ARG A 201 12.42 10.22 -7.04
CA ARG A 201 13.64 10.45 -7.82
C ARG A 201 13.58 9.67 -9.14
N PRO A 202 13.67 10.32 -10.30
CA PRO A 202 13.83 9.62 -11.56
C PRO A 202 15.22 8.97 -11.61
N VAL A 203 15.27 7.66 -11.81
CA VAL A 203 16.54 6.90 -11.90
C VAL A 203 16.93 6.67 -13.36
N SER A 204 15.96 6.29 -14.18
CA SER A 204 16.12 6.10 -15.62
C SER A 204 14.90 6.69 -16.30
N SER A 205 15.01 7.95 -16.70
CA SER A 205 13.98 8.66 -17.45
C SER A 205 14.48 8.96 -18.86
N SER A 206 13.59 8.79 -19.83
CA SER A 206 13.79 9.26 -21.20
C SER A 206 12.62 10.13 -21.56
N THR A 207 12.91 11.33 -22.09
CA THR A 207 11.90 12.20 -22.69
C THR A 207 11.60 11.83 -24.14
N ARG A 208 12.36 10.88 -24.71
CA ARG A 208 12.20 10.44 -26.10
C ARG A 208 11.20 9.30 -26.16
N THR A 209 10.13 9.50 -26.92
CA THR A 209 9.20 8.42 -27.29
C THR A 209 9.78 7.61 -28.44
N VAL A 210 9.63 6.30 -28.38
CA VAL A 210 9.96 5.37 -29.46
C VAL A 210 8.68 4.89 -30.10
N THR A 211 8.67 4.79 -31.43
CA THR A 211 7.57 4.16 -32.16
C THR A 211 7.85 2.67 -32.27
N VAL A 212 6.86 1.86 -31.89
CA VAL A 212 6.89 0.40 -32.04
C VAL A 212 5.67 -0.04 -32.86
N SER A 213 5.80 -1.15 -33.57
CA SER A 213 4.73 -1.90 -34.24
C SER A 213 4.60 -3.30 -33.66
N ASP A 214 3.52 -4.00 -33.98
CA ASP A 214 3.42 -5.43 -33.72
C ASP A 214 4.39 -6.24 -34.59
N ASP A 215 4.84 -7.39 -34.10
CA ASP A 215 5.70 -8.34 -34.82
C ASP A 215 4.90 -9.38 -35.65
N GLY A 216 3.62 -9.07 -35.92
CA GLY A 216 2.63 -9.98 -36.48
C GLY A 216 1.61 -10.49 -35.46
N ASP A 217 1.92 -10.43 -34.15
CA ASP A 217 0.98 -10.68 -33.06
C ASP A 217 0.66 -9.39 -32.28
N PRO A 218 -0.57 -9.22 -31.73
CA PRO A 218 -0.92 -7.99 -31.01
C PRO A 218 0.04 -7.69 -29.85
N ILE A 219 0.47 -6.43 -29.72
CA ILE A 219 1.27 -5.96 -28.58
C ILE A 219 0.56 -6.31 -27.27
N GLU A 220 1.21 -7.11 -26.42
CA GLU A 220 0.67 -7.54 -25.13
C GLU A 220 1.34 -6.75 -24.00
N LEU A 221 0.53 -6.06 -23.20
CA LEU A 221 0.97 -5.38 -22.00
C LEU A 221 0.35 -6.04 -20.77
N THR A 222 1.20 -6.54 -19.86
CA THR A 222 0.80 -7.09 -18.57
C THR A 222 1.22 -6.13 -17.46
N ILE A 223 0.30 -5.83 -16.55
CA ILE A 223 0.48 -4.91 -15.43
C ILE A 223 -0.04 -5.61 -14.15
N PRO A 224 0.71 -5.59 -13.03
CA PRO A 224 0.17 -6.08 -11.76
C PRO A 224 -0.90 -5.11 -11.28
N THR A 225 -2.03 -5.58 -10.76
CA THR A 225 -3.05 -4.68 -10.19
C THR A 225 -3.94 -5.43 -9.22
N LYS A 226 -4.39 -4.73 -8.18
CA LYS A 226 -5.43 -5.22 -7.28
C LYS A 226 -6.84 -4.82 -7.72
N LEU A 227 -6.94 -3.90 -8.68
CA LEU A 227 -8.22 -3.55 -9.28
C LEU A 227 -8.78 -4.77 -10.01
N ASP A 228 -10.08 -4.98 -9.87
CA ASP A 228 -10.79 -5.96 -10.67
C ASP A 228 -10.77 -5.59 -12.16
N GLU A 229 -11.08 -6.57 -12.99
CA GLU A 229 -11.02 -6.44 -14.45
C GLU A 229 -11.98 -5.36 -14.96
N ASP A 230 -13.21 -5.30 -14.44
CA ASP A 230 -14.24 -4.37 -14.90
C ASP A 230 -13.83 -2.92 -14.59
N THR A 231 -13.32 -2.66 -13.39
CA THR A 231 -12.78 -1.34 -13.00
C THR A 231 -11.61 -0.92 -13.88
N TRP A 232 -10.68 -1.83 -14.18
CA TRP A 232 -9.54 -1.54 -15.04
C TRP A 232 -9.97 -1.25 -16.49
N GLU A 233 -10.93 -2.02 -17.02
CA GLU A 233 -11.50 -1.78 -18.35
C GLU A 233 -12.15 -0.41 -18.47
N GLU A 234 -12.89 0.03 -17.45
CA GLU A 234 -13.51 1.35 -17.44
C GLU A 234 -12.46 2.48 -17.43
N LEU A 235 -11.40 2.34 -16.64
CA LEU A 235 -10.27 3.26 -16.63
C LEU A 235 -9.56 3.32 -17.98
N LEU A 236 -9.41 2.18 -18.65
CA LEU A 236 -8.79 2.09 -19.96
C LEU A 236 -9.66 2.73 -21.05
N ARG A 237 -10.97 2.45 -21.06
CA ARG A 237 -11.93 3.02 -22.03
C ARG A 237 -11.95 4.55 -22.00
N ARG A 238 -11.79 5.17 -20.83
CA ARG A 238 -11.74 6.64 -20.70
C ARG A 238 -10.54 7.28 -21.41
N ARG A 239 -9.47 6.53 -21.66
CA ARG A 239 -8.22 7.02 -22.28
C ARG A 239 -7.98 6.48 -23.69
N LEU A 240 -8.64 5.40 -24.07
CA LEU A 240 -8.64 4.92 -25.44
C LEU A 240 -9.67 5.72 -26.25
N GLY A 241 -9.22 6.36 -27.34
CA GLY A 241 -10.12 6.96 -28.31
C GLY A 241 -11.07 5.93 -28.94
N VAL A 242 -12.14 6.43 -29.59
CA VAL A 242 -13.13 5.57 -30.27
C VAL A 242 -12.45 4.73 -31.35
N GLY A 243 -12.50 3.39 -31.24
CA GLY A 243 -12.05 2.46 -32.29
C GLY A 243 -10.96 1.44 -31.90
N HIS A 244 -10.38 1.52 -30.70
CA HIS A 244 -9.34 0.56 -30.28
C HIS A 244 -9.92 -0.78 -29.79
N ARG A 245 -9.37 -1.89 -30.29
CA ARG A 245 -9.67 -3.26 -29.83
C ARG A 245 -8.62 -3.71 -28.81
N HIS A 246 -9.04 -4.04 -27.60
CA HIS A 246 -8.20 -4.73 -26.61
C HIS A 246 -8.58 -6.22 -26.58
N ARG A 247 -7.61 -7.12 -26.36
CA ARG A 247 -7.81 -8.57 -26.32
C ARG A 247 -7.38 -9.12 -24.96
N ARG A 248 -8.15 -10.09 -24.46
CA ARG A 248 -8.18 -10.58 -23.07
C ARG A 248 -7.09 -11.63 -22.78
N GLY A 249 -6.51 -11.58 -21.58
CA GLY A 249 -5.67 -12.68 -21.05
C GLY A 249 -5.37 -12.51 -19.56
N VAL A 250 -5.92 -13.40 -18.72
CA VAL A 250 -5.59 -13.46 -17.29
C VAL A 250 -4.43 -14.45 -17.09
N ARG A 251 -3.30 -13.97 -16.58
CA ARG A 251 -2.28 -14.82 -15.98
C ARG A 251 -2.15 -14.47 -14.50
N ASN A 252 -2.71 -15.34 -13.66
CA ASN A 252 -2.49 -15.26 -12.23
C ASN A 252 -1.06 -15.72 -11.93
N PRO A 253 -0.18 -14.93 -11.32
CA PRO A 253 1.14 -15.39 -10.91
C PRO A 253 0.96 -16.40 -9.77
N GLN A 254 0.94 -17.70 -10.10
CA GLN A 254 1.01 -18.74 -9.08
C GLN A 254 2.39 -18.67 -8.40
N PRO A 255 2.47 -18.65 -7.05
CA PRO A 255 3.73 -18.85 -6.37
C PRO A 255 4.25 -20.25 -6.69
N ARG A 256 5.45 -20.34 -7.26
CA ARG A 256 6.14 -21.62 -7.48
C ARG A 256 6.48 -22.24 -6.14
N THR A 257 5.58 -23.05 -5.58
CA THR A 257 5.91 -23.96 -4.49
C THR A 257 6.82 -25.07 -5.02
N ARG A 258 8.14 -24.89 -4.97
CA ARG A 258 9.09 -25.99 -5.06
C ARG A 258 9.12 -26.73 -3.73
N ASN A 259 8.18 -27.64 -3.52
CA ASN A 259 8.34 -28.72 -2.54
C ASN A 259 8.39 -30.04 -3.31
N ARG A 260 9.61 -30.48 -3.63
CA ARG A 260 9.88 -31.87 -4.00
C ARG A 260 10.39 -32.59 -2.74
N PRO A 261 9.64 -33.53 -2.15
CA PRO A 261 10.24 -34.50 -1.26
C PRO A 261 11.03 -35.51 -2.10
N ALA A 262 12.32 -35.66 -1.78
CA ALA A 262 13.16 -36.72 -2.33
C ALA A 262 12.67 -38.06 -1.78
N VAL A 263 12.07 -38.88 -2.64
CA VAL A 263 11.82 -40.30 -2.38
C VAL A 263 13.06 -41.05 -2.83
N HIS A 264 13.78 -41.65 -1.88
CA HIS A 264 14.84 -42.63 -2.16
C HIS A 264 14.41 -43.97 -1.55
N PRO A 265 14.45 -45.09 -2.32
CA PRO A 265 13.95 -46.38 -1.87
C PRO A 265 14.96 -47.09 -0.93
N PRO A 266 14.50 -48.05 -0.11
CA PRO A 266 15.37 -48.78 0.80
C PRO A 266 15.94 -50.03 0.11
N ASP A 267 17.25 -50.24 0.21
CA ASP A 267 17.88 -51.53 -0.05
C ASP A 267 18.92 -51.88 1.02
N GLY A 268 18.71 -53.04 1.64
CA GLY A 268 19.74 -54.07 1.73
C GLY A 268 20.95 -53.85 2.65
N GLN A 269 20.77 -54.19 3.92
CA GLN A 269 21.66 -54.98 4.78
C GLN A 269 23.20 -54.97 4.56
N SER A 270 23.87 -54.56 5.64
CA SER A 270 24.92 -55.34 6.35
C SER A 270 26.27 -55.56 5.67
N ARG A 271 27.25 -54.67 5.93
CA ARG A 271 28.66 -55.10 6.14
C ARG A 271 29.36 -54.31 7.25
N ARG A 272 29.77 -55.05 8.28
CA ARG A 272 30.73 -54.71 9.34
C ARG A 272 32.04 -54.17 8.75
N ARG A 273 32.67 -53.19 9.42
CA ARG A 273 34.07 -53.27 9.89
C ARG A 273 34.46 -52.13 10.84
N HIS A 274 35.10 -52.54 11.94
CA HIS A 274 35.85 -51.77 12.91
C HIS A 274 36.85 -50.77 12.30
N ARG A 275 37.08 -49.61 12.95
CA ARG A 275 38.22 -49.35 13.87
C ARG A 275 38.35 -47.86 14.25
N ARG A 276 38.39 -47.63 15.57
CA ARG A 276 39.31 -46.80 16.37
C ARG A 276 39.70 -45.37 15.93
N HIS A 277 39.41 -44.43 16.86
CA HIS A 277 40.32 -43.46 17.51
C HIS A 277 41.32 -42.63 16.67
N ARG A 278 41.15 -41.30 16.68
CA ARG A 278 41.93 -40.31 17.50
C ARG A 278 41.67 -38.87 17.04
N ASN A 279 41.14 -38.08 17.97
CA ASN A 279 41.66 -36.79 18.48
C ASN A 279 42.62 -35.96 17.58
N ARG A 280 42.24 -34.72 17.22
CA ARG A 280 43.04 -33.50 17.51
C ARG A 280 42.34 -32.19 17.10
N ARG A 281 42.46 -31.22 18.02
CA ARG A 281 42.26 -29.77 17.95
C ARG A 281 42.70 -29.12 16.62
N SER A 282 42.00 -28.04 16.22
CA SER A 282 42.52 -26.65 16.25
C SER A 282 41.55 -25.67 15.55
N LEU A 283 41.11 -24.64 16.29
CA LEU A 283 40.65 -23.31 15.82
C LEU A 283 41.88 -22.45 15.41
N PRO A 284 41.77 -21.18 14.97
CA PRO A 284 40.67 -20.41 14.35
C PRO A 284 41.16 -19.72 13.03
N ASP A 285 40.30 -18.99 12.31
CA ASP A 285 40.40 -17.53 12.15
C ASP A 285 39.35 -17.01 11.16
N GLY A 286 38.59 -16.00 11.59
CA GLY A 286 37.54 -15.36 10.82
C GLY A 286 37.73 -13.86 10.84
N ARG A 287 38.19 -13.29 9.72
CA ARG A 287 38.09 -11.87 9.40
C ARG A 287 37.45 -11.74 8.02
N LEU A 288 36.30 -11.08 7.96
CA LEU A 288 35.72 -10.56 6.74
C LEU A 288 35.69 -9.04 6.86
N ARG A 289 36.24 -8.38 5.83
CA ARG A 289 35.83 -7.05 5.39
C ARG A 289 34.65 -7.20 4.45
#